data_AF-L7FHQ2-F1
#
_entry.id   AF-L7FHQ2-F1
#
_cell.length_a   1.000
_cell.length_b   1.000
_cell.length_c   1.000
_cell.angle_alpha   90.00
_cell.angle_beta   90.00
_cell.angle_gamma   90.00
#
_symmetry.space_group_name_H-M   'P 1'
#
loop_
_entity.id
_entity.type
_entity.pdbx_description
1 polymer ?
#
loop_
_entity_poly.entity_id
_entity_poly.type
_entity_poly.pdbx_seq_one_letter_code
_entity_poly.pdbx_strand_id
1 'polypeptide(L)'
;MRSAWRAPVGPKERALVVRSSSAHEDTEDSTMAGRFESVLDVRGWGEFAIAVQAVLDSAGRVRPSRPPVKTPDKDGMAVLVQPMLQSRRS
;
A
#
# COMPACT_ATOMS: atom_id res chain seq x y z
N MET A 1 9.80 -9.69 -0.36
CA MET A 1 10.03 -8.23 -0.50
C MET A 1 10.91 -7.88 -1.71
N ARG A 2 12.14 -8.40 -1.87
CA ARG A 2 12.94 -8.17 -3.10
C ARG A 2 12.29 -8.67 -4.41
N SER A 3 11.57 -9.78 -4.38
CA SER A 3 10.81 -10.29 -5.52
C SER A 3 9.65 -9.36 -5.91
N ALA A 4 8.93 -8.85 -4.90
CA ALA A 4 7.85 -7.86 -5.08
C ALA A 4 8.36 -6.51 -5.62
N TRP A 5 9.61 -6.14 -5.35
CA TRP A 5 10.28 -5.01 -6.01
C TRP A 5 10.65 -5.33 -7.47
N ARG A 6 11.27 -6.48 -7.73
CA ARG A 6 11.82 -6.79 -9.06
C ARG A 6 10.77 -7.02 -10.13
N ALA A 7 9.63 -7.63 -9.79
CA ALA A 7 8.61 -7.99 -10.77
C ALA A 7 7.93 -6.77 -11.45
N PRO A 8 7.52 -5.71 -10.73
CA PRO A 8 6.80 -4.59 -11.35
C PRO A 8 7.71 -3.58 -12.06
N VAL A 9 8.92 -3.38 -11.53
CA VAL A 9 9.93 -2.45 -12.07
C VAL A 9 10.26 -2.79 -13.54
N GLY A 10 10.40 -4.09 -13.82
CA GLY A 10 10.74 -4.60 -15.13
C GLY A 10 12.10 -4.09 -15.63
N PRO A 11 12.47 -4.38 -16.90
CA PRO A 11 13.77 -4.01 -17.46
C PRO A 11 13.99 -2.50 -17.67
N LYS A 12 12.95 -1.67 -17.45
CA LYS A 12 12.99 -0.22 -17.69
C LYS A 12 13.13 0.62 -16.42
N GLU A 13 13.39 -0.02 -15.28
CA GLU A 13 13.55 0.67 -13.98
C GLU A 13 12.43 1.67 -13.67
N ARG A 14 11.18 1.28 -13.97
CA ARG A 14 10.02 2.17 -13.79
C ARG A 14 9.82 2.46 -12.30
N ALA A 15 9.55 3.72 -11.98
CA ALA A 15 9.14 4.13 -10.64
C ALA A 15 7.86 3.39 -10.23
N LEU A 16 7.70 3.17 -8.93
CA LEU A 16 6.58 2.43 -8.36
C LEU A 16 5.63 3.33 -7.56
N VAL A 17 4.40 2.86 -7.44
CA VAL A 17 3.43 3.30 -6.43
C VAL A 17 3.28 2.19 -5.41
N VAL A 18 3.40 2.54 -4.13
CA VAL A 18 3.20 1.63 -2.99
C VAL A 18 2.01 2.14 -2.20
N ARG A 19 0.97 1.32 -2.07
CA ARG A 19 -0.27 1.72 -1.40
C ARG A 19 -0.81 0.62 -0.50
N SER A 20 -1.59 1.07 0.44
CA SER A 20 -2.41 0.29 1.34
C SER A 20 -3.45 -0.55 0.56
N SER A 21 -3.79 -1.74 1.07
CA SER A 21 -4.91 -2.55 0.61
C SER A 21 -5.44 -3.37 1.78
N SER A 22 -6.50 -2.89 2.42
CA SER A 22 -7.22 -3.63 3.46
C SER A 22 -8.57 -4.11 2.94
N ALA A 23 -8.97 -5.34 3.29
CA ALA A 23 -10.34 -5.78 3.07
C ALA A 23 -11.38 -4.91 3.81
N HIS A 24 -10.97 -4.18 4.85
CA HIS A 24 -11.81 -3.27 5.61
C HIS A 24 -12.02 -1.90 4.95
N GLU A 25 -11.25 -1.56 3.90
CA GLU A 25 -11.50 -0.35 3.11
C GLU A 25 -12.75 -0.49 2.22
N ASP A 26 -13.13 -1.73 1.86
CA ASP A 26 -14.21 -2.04 0.93
C ASP A 26 -15.56 -2.36 1.62
N THR A 27 -15.58 -2.59 2.94
CA THR A 27 -16.78 -3.07 3.66
C THR A 27 -17.50 -2.04 4.53
N GLU A 28 -16.85 -0.91 4.86
CA GLU A 28 -17.45 0.15 5.69
C GLU A 28 -17.72 1.38 4.82
N ASP A 29 -18.99 1.71 4.61
CA ASP A 29 -19.52 2.86 3.87
C ASP A 29 -18.55 4.03 3.69
N SER A 30 -17.83 4.04 2.56
CA SER A 30 -17.23 5.19 1.84
C SER A 30 -16.43 6.26 2.61
N THR A 31 -16.09 6.09 3.90
CA THR A 31 -15.52 7.18 4.74
C THR A 31 -14.10 6.90 5.21
N MET A 32 -13.53 5.73 4.89
CA MET A 32 -12.15 5.37 5.21
C MET A 32 -11.17 5.55 4.03
N ALA A 33 -11.70 5.85 2.84
CA ALA A 33 -10.90 6.24 1.68
C ALA A 33 -10.13 7.54 2.00
N GLY A 34 -8.80 7.45 2.06
CA GLY A 34 -7.92 8.58 2.34
C GLY A 34 -7.25 8.58 3.72
N ARG A 35 -7.47 7.56 4.55
CA ARG A 35 -6.74 7.43 5.84
C ARG A 35 -5.42 6.66 5.73
N PHE A 36 -5.19 6.01 4.60
CA PHE A 36 -4.02 5.18 4.36
C PHE A 36 -3.11 5.81 3.32
N GLU A 37 -1.82 5.80 3.62
CA GLU A 37 -0.83 6.53 2.85
C GLU A 37 -0.51 5.81 1.52
N SER A 38 -0.38 6.59 0.44
CA SER A 38 0.15 6.11 -0.84
C SER A 38 1.45 6.83 -1.12
N VAL A 39 2.52 6.07 -1.34
CA VAL A 39 3.84 6.61 -1.67
C VAL A 39 4.05 6.49 -3.17
N LEU A 40 4.27 7.64 -3.83
CA LEU A 40 4.46 7.76 -5.28
C LEU A 40 5.94 7.89 -5.63
N ASP A 41 6.26 7.72 -6.92
CA ASP A 41 7.59 7.88 -7.51
C ASP A 41 8.72 7.13 -6.78
N VAL A 42 8.44 5.94 -6.25
CA VAL A 42 9.40 5.13 -5.51
C VAL A 42 10.43 4.53 -6.45
N ARG A 43 11.71 4.85 -6.24
CA ARG A 43 12.83 4.46 -7.11
C ARG A 43 13.90 3.70 -6.33
N GLY A 44 14.33 2.58 -6.90
CA GLY A 44 15.32 1.72 -6.26
C GLY A 44 14.80 0.97 -5.02
N TRP A 45 15.64 0.04 -4.57
CA TRP A 45 15.29 -0.86 -3.47
C TRP A 45 15.18 -0.17 -2.10
N GLY A 46 16.04 0.83 -1.84
CA GLY A 46 16.07 1.53 -0.56
C GLY A 46 14.77 2.29 -0.29
N GLU A 47 14.35 3.11 -1.26
CA GLU A 47 13.09 3.86 -1.17
C GLU A 47 11.89 2.91 -1.09
N PHE A 48 11.94 1.77 -1.79
CA PHE A 48 10.89 0.76 -1.71
C PHE A 48 10.72 0.19 -0.30
N ALA A 49 11.81 -0.13 0.38
CA ALA A 49 11.73 -0.65 1.75
C ALA A 49 11.13 0.39 2.71
N ILE A 50 11.52 1.66 2.57
CA ILE A 50 10.98 2.79 3.34
C ILE A 50 9.49 2.98 3.05
N ALA A 51 9.10 2.97 1.78
CA ALA A 51 7.72 3.14 1.35
C ALA A 51 6.79 2.04 1.90
N VAL A 52 7.23 0.77 1.86
CA VAL A 52 6.45 -0.33 2.43
C VAL A 52 6.28 -0.16 3.93
N GLN A 53 7.33 0.24 4.65
CA GLN A 53 7.25 0.47 6.10
C GLN A 53 6.27 1.60 6.43
N ALA A 54 6.35 2.73 5.71
CA ALA A 54 5.44 3.86 5.90
C ALA A 54 3.96 3.46 5.71
N VAL A 55 3.67 2.67 4.67
CA VAL A 55 2.31 2.17 4.41
C VAL A 55 1.83 1.25 5.54
N LEU A 56 2.66 0.32 6.01
CA LEU A 56 2.31 -0.58 7.13
C LEU A 56 2.09 0.19 8.44
N ASP A 57 2.94 1.18 8.73
CA ASP A 57 2.81 2.03 9.92
C ASP A 57 1.55 2.89 9.87
N SER A 58 1.16 3.37 8.67
CA SER A 58 -0.08 4.13 8.48
C SER A 58 -1.31 3.30 8.85
N ALA A 59 -1.31 2.01 8.50
CA ALA A 59 -2.41 1.10 8.81
C ALA A 59 -2.52 0.81 10.31
N GLY A 60 -1.39 0.67 11.01
CA GLY A 60 -1.37 0.46 12.47
C GLY A 60 -1.91 1.64 13.29
N ARG A 61 -1.92 2.86 12.72
CA ARG A 61 -2.50 4.06 13.36
C ARG A 61 -4.02 4.13 13.23
N VAL A 62 -4.60 3.43 12.25
CA VAL A 62 -6.04 3.34 12.06
C VAL A 62 -6.59 2.26 12.99
N ARG A 63 -6.81 2.60 14.28
CA ARG A 63 -7.53 1.69 15.18
C ARG A 63 -8.99 1.60 14.74
N PRO A 64 -9.58 0.39 14.57
CA PRO A 64 -11.02 0.27 14.37
C PRO A 64 -11.74 0.77 15.63
N SER A 65 -12.82 1.53 15.44
CA SER A 65 -13.64 2.09 16.53
C SER A 65 -14.30 1.02 17.42
N ARG A 66 -14.24 -0.25 17.02
CA ARG A 66 -14.76 -1.40 17.75
C ARG A 66 -13.73 -2.53 17.73
N PRO A 67 -13.40 -3.17 18.86
CA PRO A 67 -12.49 -4.32 18.85
C PRO A 67 -13.16 -5.47 18.09
N PRO A 68 -12.44 -6.19 17.21
CA PRO A 68 -13.01 -7.31 16.48
C PRO A 68 -13.42 -8.42 17.47
N VAL A 69 -14.65 -8.89 17.33
CA VAL A 69 -15.16 -10.07 18.04
C VAL A 69 -14.41 -11.27 17.49
N LYS A 70 -13.37 -11.71 18.20
CA LYS A 70 -12.63 -12.98 18.03
C LYS A 70 -12.72 -13.60 16.63
N THR A 71 -12.06 -12.99 15.66
CA THR A 71 -11.74 -13.62 14.37
C THR A 71 -10.22 -13.84 14.28
N PRO A 72 -9.78 -14.95 13.68
CA PRO A 72 -8.37 -15.34 13.72
C PRO A 72 -7.53 -14.45 12.81
N ASP A 73 -6.69 -13.60 13.41
CA ASP A 73 -5.36 -13.10 12.96
C ASP A 73 -5.15 -12.70 11.48
N LYS A 74 -6.23 -12.48 10.70
CA LYS A 74 -6.21 -12.24 9.25
C LYS A 74 -6.92 -10.97 8.83
N ASP A 75 -7.04 -10.00 9.74
CA ASP A 75 -7.23 -8.58 9.36
C ASP A 75 -5.90 -8.00 8.88
N GLY A 76 -5.18 -8.79 8.07
CA GLY A 76 -3.80 -8.58 7.67
C GLY A 76 -3.79 -7.58 6.53
N MET A 77 -3.42 -6.36 6.87
CA MET A 77 -3.19 -5.32 5.89
C MET A 77 -2.25 -5.80 4.78
N ALA A 78 -2.66 -5.69 3.52
CA ALA A 78 -1.81 -5.96 2.38
C ALA A 78 -1.21 -4.66 1.83
N VAL A 79 -0.06 -4.77 1.16
CA VAL A 79 0.59 -3.68 0.45
C VAL A 79 0.58 -3.99 -1.04
N LEU A 80 -0.03 -3.11 -1.83
CA LEU A 80 -0.03 -3.20 -3.29
C LEU A 80 1.12 -2.38 -3.86
N VAL A 81 1.80 -2.99 -4.84
CA VAL A 81 2.96 -2.40 -5.52
C VAL A 81 2.69 -2.43 -7.02
N GLN A 82 2.67 -1.27 -7.66
CA GLN A 82 2.30 -1.13 -9.06
C GLN A 82 3.29 -0.22 -9.80
N PRO A 83 3.55 -0.43 -11.11
CA PRO A 83 4.31 0.53 -11.90
C PRO A 83 3.59 1.88 -11.96
N MET A 84 4.32 2.99 -11.76
CA MET A 84 3.76 4.32 -11.85
C MET A 84 3.46 4.67 -13.31
N LEU A 85 2.21 5.08 -13.57
CA LEU A 85 1.79 5.58 -14.87
C LEU A 85 1.98 7.10 -14.90
N GLN A 86 2.65 7.59 -15.94
CA GLN A 86 2.70 9.03 -16.20
C GLN A 86 1.47 9.44 -16.99
N SER A 87 0.66 10.34 -16.42
CA SER A 87 -0.39 10.99 -17.18
C SER A 87 0.24 11.92 -18.19
N ARG A 88 -0.02 11.67 -19.48
CA ARG A 88 0.33 12.60 -20.56
C ARG A 88 -0.92 13.42 -20.85
N ARG A 89 -0.86 14.74 -20.64
CA ARG A 89 -1.87 15.64 -21.23
C ARG A 89 -1.66 15.60 -22.74
N SER A 90 -2.67 15.17 -23.49
CA SER A 90 -2.75 15.40 -24.95
C SER A 90 -3.21 16.81 -25.21
#